data_AF-A0A382UIT5-F1
#
_entry.id   AF-A0A382UIT5-F1
#
_cell.length_a   1.000
_cell.length_b   1.000
_cell.length_c   1.000
_cell.angle_alpha   90.00
_cell.angle_beta   90.00
_cell.angle_gamma   90.00
#
_symmetry.space_group_name_H-M   'P 1'
#
loop_
_entity.id
_entity.type
_entity.pdbx_description
1 polymer ?
#
loop_
_entity_poly.entity_id
_entity_poly.type
_entity_poly.pdbx_seq_one_letter_code
_entity_poly.pdbx_strand_id
1 'polypeptide(L)'
;MNKIAKTTYLTTAALLLLPSLASAQDLNGANTGWVLTSTALVLFMTLPGLSLFYGGLVRTKNVLSVLMQCFAIAVTISILW
;
A
#
# COMPACT_ATOMS: atom_id res chain seq x y z
N MET A 1 17.82 -28.74 -24.42
CA MET A 1 16.86 -28.19 -23.42
C MET A 1 17.41 -27.05 -22.55
N ASN A 2 18.72 -26.98 -22.26
CA ASN A 2 19.26 -25.95 -21.34
C ASN A 2 19.33 -24.51 -21.92
N LYS A 3 19.38 -24.34 -23.24
CA LYS A 3 19.45 -23.01 -23.89
C LYS A 3 18.13 -22.24 -23.81
N ILE A 4 17.00 -22.94 -23.98
CA ILE A 4 15.66 -22.33 -23.93
C ILE A 4 15.37 -21.83 -22.51
N ALA A 5 15.65 -22.65 -21.48
CA ALA A 5 15.51 -22.24 -20.08
C ALA A 5 16.40 -21.02 -19.75
N LYS A 6 17.68 -21.02 -20.17
CA LYS A 6 18.60 -19.90 -19.94
C LYS A 6 18.11 -18.61 -20.62
N THR A 7 17.55 -18.69 -21.83
CA THR A 7 16.96 -17.55 -22.54
C THR A 7 15.69 -17.04 -21.83
N THR A 8 14.82 -17.94 -21.35
CA THR A 8 13.64 -17.55 -20.55
C THR A 8 14.06 -16.84 -19.27
N TYR A 9 15.02 -17.38 -18.50
CA TYR A 9 15.53 -16.73 -17.29
C TYR A 9 16.19 -15.38 -17.57
N LEU A 10 16.90 -15.24 -18.69
CA LEU A 10 17.53 -13.97 -19.08
C LEU A 10 16.47 -12.92 -19.44
N THR A 11 15.40 -13.32 -20.14
CA THR A 11 14.31 -12.42 -20.51
C THR A 11 13.48 -11.98 -19.31
N THR A 12 13.21 -12.87 -18.35
CA THR A 12 12.52 -12.50 -17.10
C THR A 12 13.38 -11.58 -16.23
N ALA A 13 14.69 -11.83 -16.15
CA ALA A 13 15.62 -10.94 -15.44
C ALA A 13 15.69 -9.54 -16.07
N ALA A 14 15.66 -9.44 -17.41
CA ALA A 14 15.62 -8.16 -18.11
C ALA A 14 14.30 -7.41 -17.86
N LEU A 15 13.17 -8.12 -17.77
CA LEU A 15 11.86 -7.55 -17.48
C LEU A 15 11.80 -6.90 -16.07
N LEU A 16 12.51 -7.49 -15.09
CA LEU A 16 12.60 -6.96 -13.72
C LEU A 16 13.39 -5.65 -13.62
N LEU A 17 14.24 -5.34 -14.62
CA LEU A 17 15.04 -4.12 -14.66
C LEU A 17 14.31 -2.95 -15.35
N LEU A 18 13.18 -3.19 -16.02
CA LEU A 18 12.40 -2.15 -16.71
C LEU A 18 12.04 -0.92 -15.85
N PRO A 19 11.71 -1.05 -14.54
CA PRO A 19 11.38 0.12 -13.71
C PRO A 19 12.53 1.12 -13.56
N SER A 20 13.78 0.69 -13.75
CA SER A 20 14.97 1.56 -13.60
C SER A 20 15.12 2.61 -14.71
N LEU A 21 14.36 2.49 -15.81
CA LEU A 21 14.33 3.47 -16.90
C LEU A 21 13.36 4.63 -16.63
N ALA A 22 12.65 4.63 -15.50
CA ALA A 22 11.74 5.71 -15.16
C ALA A 22 12.52 7.01 -14.87
N SER A 23 12.32 8.02 -15.71
CA SER A 23 12.85 9.37 -15.50
C SER A 23 11.99 10.14 -14.51
N ALA A 24 12.62 10.81 -13.54
CA ALA A 24 11.92 11.70 -12.63
C ALA A 24 11.39 12.93 -13.39
N GLN A 25 10.07 13.12 -13.38
CA GLN A 25 9.42 14.33 -13.89
C GLN A 25 9.68 15.52 -12.94
N ASP A 26 9.67 16.74 -13.47
CA ASP A 26 9.83 17.96 -12.67
C ASP A 26 8.79 18.05 -11.54
N LEU A 27 9.23 18.51 -10.36
CA LEU A 27 8.38 18.67 -9.19
C LEU A 27 7.37 19.81 -9.37
N ASN A 28 6.09 19.47 -9.47
CA ASN A 28 4.99 20.43 -9.50
C ASN A 28 4.25 20.42 -8.16
N GLY A 29 4.20 21.59 -7.48
CA GLY A 29 3.56 21.73 -6.18
C GLY A 29 2.07 21.38 -6.14
N ALA A 30 1.32 21.62 -7.22
CA ALA A 30 -0.10 21.23 -7.31
C ALA A 30 -0.25 19.70 -7.36
N ASN A 31 0.61 19.03 -8.11
CA ASN A 31 0.62 17.56 -8.18
C ASN A 31 1.01 16.96 -6.82
N THR A 32 2.02 17.52 -6.15
CA THR A 32 2.42 17.09 -4.80
C THR A 32 1.29 17.29 -3.79
N GLY A 33 0.64 18.45 -3.80
CA GLY A 33 -0.50 18.72 -2.91
C GLY A 33 -1.66 17.75 -3.14
N TRP A 34 -1.98 17.45 -4.40
CA TRP A 34 -3.01 16.48 -4.74
C TRP A 34 -2.67 15.06 -4.27
N VAL A 35 -1.41 14.63 -4.45
CA VAL A 35 -0.94 13.32 -3.99
C VAL A 35 -0.99 13.23 -2.46
N LEU A 36 -0.53 14.26 -1.73
CA LEU A 36 -0.61 14.29 -0.26
C LEU A 36 -2.05 14.28 0.26
N THR A 37 -2.96 14.97 -0.43
CA THR A 37 -4.39 14.95 -0.08
C THR A 37 -4.98 13.56 -0.34
N SER A 38 -4.62 12.95 -1.47
CA SER A 38 -5.08 11.61 -1.84
C SER A 38 -4.58 10.56 -0.85
N THR A 39 -3.32 10.61 -0.41
CA THR A 39 -2.78 9.70 0.60
C THR A 39 -3.46 9.87 1.95
N ALA A 40 -3.79 11.10 2.35
CA ALA A 40 -4.57 11.36 3.56
C ALA A 40 -5.99 10.74 3.48
N LEU A 41 -6.67 10.84 2.34
CA LEU A 41 -7.97 10.19 2.13
C LEU A 41 -7.88 8.66 2.20
N VAL A 42 -6.83 8.07 1.65
CA VAL A 42 -6.59 6.62 1.73
C VAL A 42 -6.33 6.18 3.18
N LEU A 43 -5.53 6.94 3.94
CA LEU A 43 -5.33 6.68 5.37
C LEU A 43 -6.63 6.77 6.17
N PHE A 44 -7.53 7.67 5.79
CA PHE A 44 -8.84 7.81 6.43
C PHE A 44 -9.74 6.58 6.21
N MET A 45 -9.55 5.84 5.11
CA MET A 45 -10.26 4.58 4.87
C MET A 45 -9.89 3.54 5.92
N THR A 46 -8.62 3.46 6.32
CA THR A 46 -8.15 2.52 7.36
C THR A 46 -8.47 3.00 8.78
N LEU A 47 -8.29 4.30 9.06
CA LEU A 47 -8.52 4.93 10.36
C LEU A 47 -9.32 6.24 10.21
N PRO A 48 -10.62 6.31 10.60
CA PRO A 48 -11.45 5.33 11.31
C PRO A 48 -12.39 4.50 10.41
N GLY A 49 -12.29 4.58 9.07
CA GLY A 49 -13.29 4.02 8.14
C GLY A 49 -13.59 2.52 8.35
N LEU A 50 -12.60 1.65 8.16
CA LEU A 50 -12.73 0.21 8.34
C LEU A 50 -12.98 -0.16 9.81
N SER A 51 -12.36 0.56 10.74
CA SER A 51 -12.45 0.25 12.16
C SER A 51 -13.87 0.48 12.72
N LEU A 52 -14.57 1.52 12.25
CA LEU A 52 -15.97 1.76 12.57
C LEU A 52 -16.91 0.82 11.81
N PHE A 53 -16.62 0.52 10.54
CA PHE A 53 -17.43 -0.40 9.75
C PHE A 53 -17.43 -1.81 10.37
N TYR A 54 -16.25 -2.38 10.63
CA TYR A 54 -16.12 -3.69 11.27
C TYR A 54 -16.48 -3.64 12.76
N GLY A 55 -16.26 -2.51 13.44
CA GLY A 55 -16.75 -2.27 14.79
C GLY A 55 -18.28 -2.37 14.88
N GLY A 56 -19.02 -1.84 13.90
CA GLY A 56 -20.49 -1.89 13.86
C GLY A 56 -21.08 -3.28 13.60
N LEU A 57 -20.29 -4.21 13.04
CA LEU A 57 -20.71 -5.59 12.77
C LEU A 57 -20.47 -6.55 13.96
N VAL A 58 -19.67 -6.15 14.95
CA VAL A 58 -19.38 -6.96 16.13
C VAL A 58 -20.26 -6.58 17.31
N ARG A 59 -20.36 -7.49 18.28
CA ARG A 59 -21.04 -7.20 19.56
C ARG A 59 -20.40 -5.99 20.23
N THR A 60 -21.21 -5.16 20.88
CA THR A 60 -20.79 -3.91 21.54
C THR A 60 -19.62 -4.10 22.50
N LYS A 61 -19.57 -5.24 23.22
CA LYS A 61 -18.48 -5.59 24.14
C LYS A 61 -17.12 -5.83 23.45
N ASN A 62 -17.11 -6.06 22.14
CA ASN A 62 -15.94 -6.40 21.34
C ASN A 62 -15.46 -5.25 20.44
N VAL A 63 -16.20 -4.14 20.35
CA VAL A 63 -15.89 -2.99 19.47
C VAL A 63 -14.51 -2.42 19.78
N LEU A 64 -14.20 -2.25 21.07
CA LEU A 64 -12.90 -1.71 21.49
C LEU A 64 -11.74 -2.62 21.04
N SER A 65 -11.93 -3.94 21.03
CA SER A 65 -10.92 -4.89 20.55
C SER A 65 -10.66 -4.74 19.05
N VAL A 66 -11.70 -4.51 18.25
CA VAL A 66 -11.57 -4.32 16.79
C VAL A 66 -10.87 -3.00 16.49
N LEU A 67 -11.24 -1.91 17.18
CA LEU A 67 -10.56 -0.62 17.04
C LEU A 67 -9.06 -0.72 17.35
N MET A 68 -8.68 -1.39 18.44
CA MET A 68 -7.28 -1.54 18.83
C MET A 68 -6.49 -2.42 17.84
N GLN A 69 -7.09 -3.48 17.30
CA GLN A 69 -6.45 -4.30 16.25
C GLN A 69 -6.25 -3.53 14.95
N CYS A 70 -7.25 -2.76 14.49
CA CYS A 70 -7.10 -1.92 13.31
C CYS A 70 -5.99 -0.87 13.48
N PHE A 71 -5.90 -0.23 14.66
CA PHE A 71 -4.84 0.72 14.95
C PHE A 71 -3.45 0.06 14.98
N ALA A 72 -3.32 -1.09 15.66
CA ALA A 72 -2.07 -1.83 15.71
C ALA A 72 -1.59 -2.24 14.30
N ILE A 73 -2.47 -2.79 13.47
CA ILE A 73 -2.14 -3.18 12.09
C ILE A 73 -1.73 -1.95 11.26
N ALA A 74 -2.44 -0.83 11.38
CA ALA A 74 -2.10 0.39 10.63
C ALA A 74 -0.68 0.87 10.96
N VAL A 75 -0.28 0.86 12.23
CA VAL A 75 1.08 1.21 12.65
C VAL A 75 2.10 0.17 12.18
N THR A 76 1.83 -1.12 12.35
CA THR A 76 2.76 -2.20 11.93
C THR A 76 3.01 -2.18 10.42
N ILE A 77 1.96 -2.03 9.60
CA ILE A 77 2.10 -1.98 8.14
C ILE A 77 2.82 -0.71 7.69
N SER A 78 2.59 0.43 8.36
CA SER A 78 3.32 1.68 8.06
C SER A 78 4.82 1.59 8.34
N ILE A 79 5.25 0.71 9.25
CA ILE A 79 6.67 0.47 9.55
C ILE A 79 7.29 -0.54 8.58
N LEU A 80 6.51 -1.53 8.13
CA LEU A 80 6.98 -2.58 7.23
C LEU A 80 7.11 -2.09 5.78
N TRP A 81 6.24 -1.15 5.38
CA TRP A 81 6.22 -0.51 4.06
C TRP A 81 7.46 0.36 3.82
#